data_AF-A0A4Q7YT08-F1
#
_entry.id   AF-A0A4Q7YT08-F1
#
_cell.length_a   1.000
_cell.length_b   1.000
_cell.length_c   1.000
_cell.angle_alpha   90.00
_cell.angle_beta   90.00
_cell.angle_gamma   90.00
#
_symmetry.space_group_name_H-M   'P 1'
#
loop_
_entity.id
_entity.type
_entity.pdbx_description
1 polymer ?
#
loop_
_entity_poly.entity_id
_entity_poly.type
_entity_poly.pdbx_seq_one_letter_code
_entity_poly.pdbx_strand_id
1 'polypeptide(L)'
;MANTLLPIEERNLTPDEVELLDKRRRRGQLFLVVGFQCLIVFSLVTLWAGQDFTLSPGLAHPMVYWDAITGTLAVIFLTTGIRLRRGSNEFISY
;
A
#
# COMPACT_ATOMS: atom_id res chain seq x y z
N MET A 1 -32.51 1.45 10.55
CA MET A 1 -31.74 0.65 11.54
C MET A 1 -30.27 0.94 11.30
N ALA A 2 -29.49 1.30 12.33
CA ALA A 2 -28.07 1.58 12.16
C ALA A 2 -27.31 0.28 11.81
N ASN A 3 -26.53 0.27 10.74
CA ASN A 3 -25.75 -0.88 10.33
C ASN A 3 -24.64 -1.13 11.36
N THR A 4 -24.73 -2.23 12.12
CA THR A 4 -23.76 -2.57 13.17
C THR A 4 -22.41 -3.04 12.62
N LEU A 5 -22.34 -3.40 11.33
CA LEU A 5 -21.10 -3.78 10.66
C LEU A 5 -20.17 -2.59 10.41
N LEU A 6 -20.72 -1.38 10.38
CA LEU A 6 -19.94 -0.16 10.24
C LEU A 6 -19.35 0.24 11.62
N PRO A 7 -18.11 0.74 11.66
CA PRO A 7 -17.56 1.44 12.83
C PRO A 7 -18.53 2.51 13.34
N ILE A 8 -18.60 2.73 14.66
CA ILE A 8 -19.54 3.67 15.29
C ILE A 8 -19.42 5.08 14.67
N GLU A 9 -18.19 5.49 14.36
CA GLU A 9 -17.88 6.78 13.73
C GLU A 9 -18.45 6.93 12.30
N GLU A 10 -18.68 5.82 11.60
CA GLU A 10 -19.12 5.81 10.19
C GLU A 10 -20.63 5.58 10.03
N ARG A 11 -21.39 5.40 11.13
CA ARG A 11 -22.82 5.04 11.08
C ARG A 11 -23.77 6.21 10.83
N ASN A 12 -23.35 7.43 11.16
CA ASN A 12 -24.18 8.64 11.12
C ASN A 12 -23.58 9.72 10.21
N LEU A 13 -22.85 9.31 9.17
CA LEU A 13 -22.23 10.23 8.21
C LEU A 13 -23.31 10.87 7.33
N THR A 14 -23.11 12.14 7.01
CA THR A 14 -23.85 12.84 5.95
C THR A 14 -23.44 12.32 4.57
N PRO A 15 -24.27 12.51 3.53
CA PRO A 15 -23.93 12.06 2.16
C PRO A 15 -22.56 12.57 1.67
N ASP A 16 -22.21 13.82 1.96
CA ASP A 16 -20.92 14.41 1.58
C ASP A 16 -19.74 13.73 2.28
N GLU A 17 -19.90 13.36 3.56
CA GLU A 17 -18.88 12.66 4.33
C GLU A 17 -18.67 11.22 3.85
N VAL A 18 -19.74 10.56 3.37
CA VAL A 18 -19.66 9.23 2.75
C VAL A 18 -18.83 9.28 1.46
N GLU A 19 -19.04 10.31 0.62
CA GLU A 19 -18.24 10.48 -0.60
C GLU A 19 -16.76 10.67 -0.28
N LEU A 20 -16.44 11.48 0.74
CA LEU A 20 -15.06 11.66 1.20
C LEU A 20 -14.44 10.37 1.73
N LEU A 21 -15.22 9.56 2.47
CA LEU A 21 -14.79 8.26 2.97
C LEU A 21 -14.47 7.29 1.83
N ASP A 22 -15.34 7.19 0.82
CA ASP A 22 -15.13 6.34 -0.34
C ASP A 22 -13.91 6.78 -1.15
N LYS A 23 -13.73 8.09 -1.33
CA LYS A 23 -12.53 8.65 -1.98
C LYS A 23 -11.25 8.32 -1.22
N ARG A 24 -11.27 8.37 0.13
CA ARG A 24 -10.16 7.93 0.99
C ARG A 24 -9.85 6.46 0.77
N ARG A 25 -10.88 5.59 0.79
CA ARG A 25 -10.73 4.14 0.62
C ARG A 25 -10.24 3.77 -0.78
N ARG A 26 -10.72 4.43 -1.83
CA ARG A 26 -10.26 4.25 -3.22
C ARG A 26 -8.79 4.60 -3.38
N ARG A 27 -8.34 5.71 -2.76
CA ARG A 27 -6.92 6.07 -2.68
C ARG A 27 -6.11 5.02 -1.91
N GLY A 28 -6.65 4.51 -0.81
CA GLY A 28 -6.05 3.41 -0.06
C GLY A 28 -5.84 2.16 -0.91
N GLN A 29 -6.86 1.74 -1.67
CA GLN A 29 -6.76 0.61 -2.59
C GLN A 29 -5.71 0.84 -3.69
N LEU A 30 -5.65 2.04 -4.26
CA LEU A 30 -4.63 2.40 -5.24
C LEU A 30 -3.22 2.26 -4.66
N PHE A 31 -2.99 2.75 -3.43
CA PHE A 31 -1.69 2.59 -2.77
C PHE A 31 -1.36 1.14 -2.45
N LEU A 32 -2.35 0.30 -2.11
CA LEU A 32 -2.11 -1.14 -1.92
C LEU A 32 -1.68 -1.81 -3.23
N VAL A 33 -2.32 -1.49 -4.35
CA VAL A 33 -1.95 -2.04 -5.67
C VAL A 33 -0.53 -1.63 -6.04
N VAL A 34 -0.20 -0.33 -5.95
CA VAL A 34 1.14 0.18 -6.24
C VAL A 34 2.18 -0.41 -5.29
N GLY A 35 1.88 -0.45 -3.99
CA GLY A 35 2.77 -1.03 -2.98
C GLY A 35 3.05 -2.50 -3.22
N PHE A 36 2.04 -3.27 -3.65
CA PHE A 36 2.21 -4.69 -3.99
C PHE A 36 3.02 -4.88 -5.28
N GLN A 37 2.81 -4.04 -6.30
CA GLN A 37 3.66 -4.03 -7.50
C GLN A 37 5.12 -3.73 -7.16
N CYS A 38 5.38 -2.70 -6.34
CA CYS A 38 6.72 -2.41 -5.84
C CYS A 38 7.30 -3.59 -5.06
N LEU A 39 6.51 -4.26 -4.21
CA LEU A 39 6.94 -5.42 -3.45
C LEU A 39 7.34 -6.60 -4.36
N ILE A 40 6.57 -6.88 -5.41
CA ILE A 40 6.92 -7.90 -6.41
C ILE A 40 8.24 -7.54 -7.08
N VAL A 41 8.38 -6.30 -7.58
CA VAL A 41 9.60 -5.85 -8.26
C VAL A 41 10.80 -5.94 -7.33
N PHE A 42 10.69 -5.43 -6.10
CA PHE A 42 11.70 -5.56 -5.05
C PHE A 42 12.09 -7.03 -4.85
N SER A 43 11.12 -7.92 -4.63
CA SER A 43 11.39 -9.34 -4.39
C SER A 43 12.17 -10.01 -5.53
N LEU A 44 11.87 -9.64 -6.78
CA LEU A 44 12.58 -10.15 -7.95
C LEU A 44 13.98 -9.54 -8.09
N VAL A 45 14.13 -8.24 -7.84
CA VAL A 45 15.41 -7.53 -7.97
C VAL A 45 16.37 -7.89 -6.85
N THR A 46 15.89 -8.15 -5.63
CA THR A 46 16.72 -8.58 -4.49
C THR A 46 17.59 -9.80 -4.83
N LEU A 47 17.09 -10.72 -5.66
CA LEU A 47 17.87 -11.89 -6.13
C LEU A 47 19.15 -11.47 -6.88
N TRP A 48 19.06 -10.40 -7.69
CA TRP A 48 20.16 -9.87 -8.49
C TRP A 48 20.99 -8.83 -7.73
N ALA A 49 20.37 -8.11 -6.81
CA ALA A 49 21.03 -7.13 -5.97
C ALA A 49 22.14 -7.76 -5.11
N GLY A 50 21.99 -9.02 -4.69
CA GLY A 50 23.06 -9.74 -3.98
C GLY A 50 24.34 -9.93 -4.81
N GLN A 51 24.20 -10.18 -6.12
CA GLN A 51 25.35 -10.27 -7.03
C GLN A 51 26.00 -8.90 -7.21
N ASP A 52 25.19 -7.85 -7.44
CA ASP A 52 25.67 -6.48 -7.58
C ASP A 52 26.38 -5.98 -6.32
N PHE A 53 25.88 -6.34 -5.13
CA PHE A 53 26.49 -5.95 -3.85
C PHE A 53 27.86 -6.59 -3.62
N THR A 54 28.10 -7.79 -4.16
CA THR A 54 29.33 -8.57 -3.89
C THR A 54 30.38 -8.41 -4.97
N LEU A 55 29.96 -8.22 -6.22
CA LEU A 55 30.85 -8.23 -7.39
C LEU A 55 31.18 -6.83 -7.90
N SER A 56 30.33 -5.83 -7.67
CA SER A 56 30.56 -4.49 -8.21
C SER A 56 31.58 -3.72 -7.36
N PRO A 57 32.51 -2.98 -7.99
CA PRO A 57 33.59 -2.31 -7.28
C PRO A 57 33.14 -1.01 -6.61
N GLY A 58 33.71 -0.73 -5.43
CA GLY A 58 33.56 0.55 -4.74
C GLY A 58 32.13 0.82 -4.27
N LEU A 59 31.53 1.92 -4.75
CA LEU A 59 30.15 2.30 -4.46
C LEU A 59 29.22 2.15 -5.68
N ALA A 60 29.70 1.52 -6.75
CA ALA A 60 28.93 1.37 -7.97
C ALA A 60 27.96 0.18 -7.85
N HIS A 61 26.97 0.27 -6.96
CA HIS A 61 25.94 -0.76 -6.74
C HIS A 61 24.54 -0.29 -7.20
N PRO A 62 24.34 -0.06 -8.51
CA PRO A 62 23.10 0.52 -9.03
C PRO A 62 21.86 -0.34 -8.73
N MET A 63 21.99 -1.68 -8.77
CA MET A 63 20.86 -2.57 -8.49
C MET A 63 20.52 -2.55 -7.01
N VAL A 64 21.51 -2.48 -6.13
CA VAL A 64 21.29 -2.39 -4.67
C VAL A 64 20.57 -1.09 -4.30
N TYR A 65 20.98 0.04 -4.89
CA TYR A 65 20.31 1.32 -4.64
C TYR A 65 18.88 1.32 -5.17
N TRP A 66 18.65 0.76 -6.36
CA TRP A 66 17.32 0.61 -6.93
C TRP A 66 16.43 -0.29 -6.05
N ASP A 67 16.96 -1.40 -5.59
CA ASP A 67 16.25 -2.36 -4.73
C ASP A 67 15.86 -1.70 -3.40
N ALA A 68 16.79 -0.98 -2.76
CA ALA A 68 16.53 -0.26 -1.52
C ALA A 68 15.43 0.81 -1.67
N ILE A 69 15.45 1.59 -2.76
CA ILE A 69 14.42 2.58 -3.06
C ILE A 69 13.07 1.90 -3.28
N THR A 70 13.04 0.84 -4.09
CA THR A 70 11.80 0.13 -4.44
C THR A 70 11.18 -0.55 -3.22
N GLY A 71 12.00 -1.17 -2.36
CA GLY A 71 11.56 -1.74 -1.09
C GLY A 71 11.03 -0.68 -0.14
N THR A 72 11.69 0.47 -0.04
CA THR A 72 11.22 1.61 0.78
C THR A 72 9.85 2.11 0.30
N LEU A 73 9.68 2.29 -1.00
CA LEU A 73 8.39 2.68 -1.60
C LEU A 73 7.30 1.63 -1.33
N ALA A 74 7.62 0.34 -1.46
CA ALA A 74 6.68 -0.73 -1.15
C ALA A 74 6.17 -0.63 0.29
N VAL A 75 7.06 -0.45 1.27
CA VAL A 75 6.69 -0.29 2.68
C VAL A 75 5.81 0.96 2.89
N ILE A 76 6.17 2.10 2.32
CA ILE A 76 5.41 3.35 2.45
C ILE A 76 4.00 3.19 1.87
N PHE A 77 3.88 2.66 0.65
CA PHE A 77 2.60 2.51 -0.02
C PHE A 77 1.71 1.44 0.63
N LEU A 78 2.27 0.31 1.05
CA LEU A 78 1.51 -0.73 1.75
C LEU A 78 0.98 -0.22 3.09
N THR A 79 1.82 0.40 3.91
CA THR A 79 1.40 0.92 5.22
C THR A 79 0.37 2.04 5.10
N THR A 80 0.58 2.96 4.15
CA THR A 80 -0.37 4.07 3.88
C THR A 80 -1.68 3.55 3.30
N GLY A 81 -1.62 2.58 2.39
CA GLY A 81 -2.78 1.91 1.81
C GLY A 81 -3.64 1.21 2.84
N ILE A 82 -3.03 0.44 3.76
CA ILE A 82 -3.72 -0.21 4.88
C ILE A 82 -4.42 0.83 5.77
N ARG A 83 -3.71 1.92 6.12
CA ARG A 83 -4.27 2.99 6.96
C ARG A 83 -5.48 3.66 6.32
N LEU A 84 -5.39 3.99 5.03
CA LEU A 84 -6.46 4.69 4.30
C LEU A 84 -7.67 3.81 3.98
N ARG A 85 -7.45 2.51 3.77
CA ARG A 85 -8.51 1.53 3.51
C ARG A 85 -9.21 1.04 4.78
N ARG A 86 -8.71 1.39 5.98
CA ARG A 86 -9.32 0.97 7.25
C ARG A 86 -10.80 1.34 7.31
N GLY A 87 -11.61 0.41 7.84
CA GLY A 87 -13.07 0.48 7.88
C GLY A 87 -13.70 -0.72 7.15
N SER A 88 -14.91 -1.12 7.57
CA SER A 88 -15.65 -2.22 6.92
C SER A 88 -16.51 -1.66 5.78
N ASN A 89 -16.65 -2.40 4.68
CA ASN A 89 -17.63 -2.06 3.64
C ASN A 89 -18.98 -2.68 4.02
N GLU A 90 -20.06 -1.94 3.80
CA GLU A 90 -21.43 -2.44 4.03
C GLU A 90 -21.81 -3.65 3.15
N PHE A 91 -21.06 -3.89 2.07
CA PHE A 91 -21.34 -4.92 1.06
C PHE A 91 -20.54 -6.24 1.22
N ILE A 92 -19.87 -6.50 2.34
CA ILE A 92 -19.15 -7.78 2.54
C ILE A 92 -20.12 -8.99 2.58
N SER A 93 -21.42 -8.73 2.74
CA SER A 93 -22.48 -9.74 2.89
C SER A 93 -23.29 -10.06 1.62
N TYR A 94 -22.95 -9.51 0.45
CA TYR A 94 -23.54 -9.91 -0.84
C TYR A 94 -22.65 -10.95 -1.52
#